data_AF-A0A1B8WJQ6-F1
#
_entry.id   AF-A0A1B8WJQ6-F1
#
_cell.length_a   1.000
_cell.length_b   1.000
_cell.length_c   1.000
_cell.angle_alpha   90.00
_cell.angle_beta   90.00
_cell.angle_gamma   90.00
#
_symmetry.space_group_name_H-M   'P 1'
#
loop_
_entity.id
_entity.type
_entity.pdbx_description
1 polymer ?
#
loop_
_entity_poly.entity_id
_entity_poly.type
_entity_poly.pdbx_seq_one_letter_code
_entity_poly.pdbx_strand_id
1 'polypeptide(L)'
;MIQSMSLGPVQPVKLIETKSVQEATPAQLTETFGQYLQTAIDNVSNQEQNVHKLNDKYLVGQVDVTKVLIASEQSQLSLQLTSQIRNKVVEAYQEMMRMQI
;
A
#
# COMPACT_ATOMS: atom_id res chain seq x y z
N MET A 1 -5.93 -54.91 47.45
CA MET A 1 -5.75 -54.44 46.06
C MET A 1 -6.53 -53.15 45.87
N ILE A 2 -5.86 -52.00 45.96
CA ILE A 2 -6.35 -50.72 45.42
C ILE A 2 -5.09 -49.94 45.02
N GLN A 3 -4.90 -49.72 43.72
CA GLN A 3 -3.74 -49.03 43.16
C GLN A 3 -4.06 -47.53 43.13
N SER A 4 -3.37 -46.72 43.93
CA SER A 4 -3.48 -45.27 43.87
C SER A 4 -2.74 -44.75 42.62
N MET A 5 -3.51 -44.36 41.61
CA MET A 5 -3.01 -43.57 40.49
C MET A 5 -2.51 -42.22 41.00
N SER A 6 -1.19 -42.03 40.96
CA SER A 6 -0.56 -40.73 41.12
C SER A 6 -0.88 -39.90 39.88
N LEU A 7 -1.73 -38.88 40.05
CA LEU A 7 -1.90 -37.81 39.08
C LEU A 7 -0.66 -36.92 39.17
N GLY A 8 0.18 -36.97 38.15
CA GLY A 8 1.34 -36.08 38.03
C GLY A 8 0.92 -34.61 37.93
N PRO A 9 1.80 -33.66 38.28
CA PRO A 9 1.48 -32.24 38.24
C PRO A 9 1.18 -31.83 36.79
N VAL A 10 -0.02 -31.29 36.57
CA VAL A 10 -0.41 -30.64 35.33
C VAL A 10 0.53 -29.47 35.06
N GLN A 11 1.34 -29.59 34.01
CA GLN A 11 2.18 -28.50 33.54
C GLN A 11 1.28 -27.42 32.94
N PRO A 12 1.46 -26.13 33.29
CA PRO A 12 0.72 -25.07 32.63
C PRO A 12 1.10 -25.08 31.16
N VAL A 13 0.09 -25.21 30.30
CA VAL A 13 0.23 -25.11 28.85
C VAL A 13 0.98 -23.82 28.55
N LYS A 14 2.15 -23.95 27.91
CA LYS A 14 2.93 -22.82 27.44
C LYS A 14 2.07 -22.09 26.42
N LEU A 15 1.50 -20.95 26.83
CA LEU A 15 0.76 -20.05 25.97
C LEU A 15 1.59 -19.87 24.70
N ILE A 16 0.99 -20.21 23.56
CA ILE A 16 1.55 -19.93 22.25
C ILE A 16 1.91 -18.45 22.28
N GLU A 17 3.21 -18.13 22.18
CA GLU A 17 3.66 -16.76 21.93
C GLU A 17 3.01 -16.36 20.61
N THR A 18 1.87 -15.69 20.68
CA THR A 18 1.35 -14.89 19.58
C THR A 18 2.44 -13.88 19.33
N LYS A 19 3.28 -14.17 18.33
CA LYS A 19 4.26 -13.27 17.76
C LYS A 19 3.58 -11.91 17.70
N SER A 20 4.00 -11.01 18.59
CA SER A 20 3.43 -9.68 18.71
C SER A 20 3.43 -9.10 17.31
N VAL A 21 2.25 -8.84 16.76
CA VAL A 21 2.14 -7.99 15.58
C VAL A 21 2.71 -6.67 16.06
N GLN A 22 3.96 -6.41 15.70
CA GLN A 22 4.63 -5.16 16.03
C GLN A 22 3.76 -4.08 15.39
N GLU A 23 3.00 -3.36 16.20
CA GLU A 23 2.18 -2.26 15.73
C GLU A 23 3.13 -1.27 15.05
N ALA A 24 2.93 -1.07 13.75
CA ALA A 24 3.73 -0.13 12.99
C ALA A 24 3.55 1.25 13.63
N THR A 25 4.66 1.84 14.06
CA THR A 25 4.61 3.18 14.66
C THR A 25 4.10 4.18 13.61
N PRO A 26 3.42 5.27 14.02
CA PRO A 26 2.97 6.31 13.10
C PRO A 26 4.10 6.82 12.18
N ALA A 27 5.33 6.89 12.70
CA ALA A 27 6.52 7.28 11.94
C ALA A 27 6.89 6.30 10.81
N GLN A 28 6.85 4.99 11.07
CA GLN A 28 7.13 3.95 10.06
C GLN A 28 6.07 3.93 8.95
N LEU A 29 4.80 4.20 9.30
CA LEU A 29 3.72 4.32 8.32
C LEU A 29 3.90 5.56 7.43
N THR A 30 4.32 6.70 7.99
CA THR A 30 4.62 7.92 7.22
C THR A 30 5.79 7.72 6.25
N GLU A 31 6.86 7.04 6.66
CA GLU A 31 8.00 6.74 5.79
C GLU A 31 7.62 5.81 4.62
N THR A 32 6.88 4.74 4.92
CA THR A 32 6.38 3.80 3.92
C THR A 32 5.43 4.49 2.92
N PHE A 33 4.59 5.40 3.42
CA PHE A 33 3.74 6.22 2.56
C PHE A 33 4.54 7.16 1.68
N GLY A 34 5.55 7.85 2.22
CA GLY A 34 6.41 8.73 1.43
C GLY A 34 7.04 7.99 0.24
N GLN A 35 7.53 6.76 0.48
CA GLN A 35 8.04 5.89 -0.59
C GLN A 35 6.95 5.47 -1.59
N TYR A 36 5.77 5.11 -1.11
CA TYR A 36 4.65 4.76 -1.99
C TYR A 36 4.22 5.94 -2.87
N LEU A 37 4.07 7.12 -2.28
CA LEU A 37 3.70 8.34 -2.98
C LEU A 37 4.77 8.73 -4.01
N GLN A 38 6.05 8.64 -3.65
CA GLN A 38 7.16 8.86 -4.57
C GLN A 38 7.05 7.91 -5.78
N THR A 39 6.86 6.62 -5.51
CA THR A 39 6.71 5.60 -6.56
C THR A 39 5.48 5.87 -7.44
N ALA A 40 4.37 6.29 -6.85
CA ALA A 40 3.15 6.61 -7.59
C ALA A 40 3.33 7.83 -8.50
N ILE A 41 3.96 8.90 -7.99
CA ILE A 41 4.30 10.10 -8.78
C ILE A 41 5.27 9.74 -9.92
N ASP A 42 6.28 8.92 -9.65
CA ASP A 42 7.22 8.45 -10.67
C ASP A 42 6.51 7.61 -11.74
N ASN A 43 5.53 6.78 -11.36
CA ASN A 43 4.71 6.02 -12.30
C ASN A 43 3.87 6.92 -13.20
N VAL A 44 3.22 7.94 -12.64
CA VAL A 44 2.48 8.93 -13.42
C VAL A 44 3.40 9.66 -14.39
N SER A 45 4.57 10.11 -13.93
CA SER A 45 5.56 10.77 -14.80
C SER A 45 5.98 9.87 -15.97
N ASN A 46 6.14 8.57 -15.73
CA ASN A 46 6.43 7.60 -16.78
C ASN A 46 5.24 7.40 -17.74
N GLN A 47 4.01 7.38 -17.23
CA GLN A 47 2.80 7.33 -18.07
C GLN A 47 2.67 8.56 -18.97
N GLU A 48 2.89 9.76 -18.44
CA GLU A 48 2.91 11.01 -19.22
C GLU A 48 3.96 10.96 -20.35
N GLN A 49 5.19 10.51 -20.05
CA GLN A 49 6.21 10.32 -21.09
C GLN A 49 5.78 9.30 -22.15
N ASN A 50 5.07 8.24 -21.76
CA ASN A 50 4.54 7.26 -22.70
C ASN A 50 3.45 7.87 -23.60
N VAL A 51 2.56 8.70 -23.04
CA VAL A 51 1.57 9.46 -23.81
C VAL A 51 2.26 10.34 -24.85
N HIS A 52 3.31 11.08 -24.47
CA HIS A 52 4.09 11.88 -25.42
C HIS A 52 4.70 11.05 -26.55
N LYS A 53 5.32 9.91 -26.22
CA LYS A 53 5.88 8.98 -27.22
C LYS A 53 4.81 8.44 -28.17
N LEU A 54 3.63 8.09 -27.64
CA LEU A 54 2.52 7.62 -28.46
C LEU A 54 1.97 8.74 -29.34
N ASN A 55 1.90 9.97 -28.83
CA ASN A 55 1.50 11.13 -29.60
C ASN A 55 2.47 11.41 -30.75
N ASP A 56 3.78 11.38 -30.50
CA ASP A 56 4.79 11.55 -31.54
C ASP A 56 4.65 10.48 -32.63
N LYS A 57 4.49 9.21 -32.22
CA LYS A 57 4.25 8.09 -33.14
C LYS A 57 2.93 8.24 -33.92
N TYR A 58 1.90 8.84 -33.31
CA TYR A 58 0.63 9.12 -33.99
C TYR A 58 0.83 10.18 -35.09
N LEU A 59 1.61 11.23 -34.81
CA LEU A 59 1.91 12.28 -35.79
C LEU A 59 2.68 11.76 -37.01
N VAL A 60 3.54 10.74 -36.85
CA VAL A 60 4.19 10.03 -37.96
C VAL A 60 3.38 8.86 -38.53
N GLY A 61 2.12 8.68 -38.10
CA GLY A 61 1.19 7.68 -38.63
C GLY A 61 1.46 6.23 -38.21
N GLN A 62 2.28 6.02 -37.17
CA GLN A 62 2.72 4.68 -36.72
C GLN A 62 1.83 4.05 -35.64
N VAL A 63 0.92 4.82 -35.03
CA VAL A 63 -0.04 4.34 -34.03
C VAL A 63 -1.38 5.03 -34.21
N ASP A 64 -2.44 4.35 -33.77
CA ASP A 64 -3.81 4.86 -33.79
C ASP A 64 -4.02 5.90 -32.67
N VAL A 65 -4.83 6.93 -32.94
CA VAL A 65 -5.24 7.96 -31.96
C VAL A 65 -5.86 7.33 -30.71
N THR A 66 -6.53 6.19 -30.85
CA THR A 66 -7.15 5.44 -29.76
C THR A 66 -6.13 5.02 -28.71
N LYS A 67 -4.88 4.70 -29.10
CA LYS A 67 -3.81 4.34 -28.16
C LYS A 67 -3.35 5.52 -27.33
N VAL A 68 -3.26 6.71 -27.93
CA VAL A 68 -2.93 7.96 -27.22
C VAL A 68 -4.04 8.26 -26.21
N LEU A 69 -5.29 8.19 -26.63
CA LEU A 69 -6.45 8.44 -25.77
C LEU A 69 -6.51 7.49 -24.57
N ILE A 70 -6.33 6.17 -24.77
CA ILE A 70 -6.31 5.20 -23.67
C ILE A 70 -5.16 5.50 -22.70
N ALA A 71 -3.97 5.81 -23.21
CA ALA A 71 -2.82 6.12 -22.37
C ALA A 71 -3.06 7.40 -21.54
N SER A 72 -3.66 8.43 -22.14
CA SER A 72 -4.03 9.67 -21.44
C SER A 72 -5.07 9.41 -20.34
N GLU A 73 -6.11 8.62 -20.63
CA GLU A 73 -7.15 8.28 -19.65
C GLU A 73 -6.56 7.49 -18.47
N GLN A 74 -5.65 6.56 -18.74
CA GLN A 74 -4.94 5.81 -17.71
C GLN A 74 -4.09 6.70 -16.81
N SER A 75 -3.37 7.68 -17.38
CA SER A 75 -2.59 8.65 -16.62
C SER A 75 -3.48 9.48 -15.70
N GLN A 76 -4.61 9.97 -16.23
CA GLN A 76 -5.56 10.78 -15.47
C GLN A 76 -6.20 10.01 -14.32
N LEU A 77 -6.62 8.76 -14.54
CA LEU A 77 -7.14 7.89 -13.48
C LEU A 77 -6.08 7.59 -12.41
N SER A 78 -4.82 7.35 -12.82
CA SER A 78 -3.71 7.08 -11.90
C SER A 78 -3.39 8.29 -11.01
N LEU A 79 -3.45 9.50 -11.56
CA LEU A 79 -3.34 10.75 -10.82
C LEU A 79 -4.46 10.91 -9.79
N GLN A 80 -5.70 10.65 -10.19
CA GLN A 80 -6.86 10.73 -9.29
C GLN A 80 -6.72 9.73 -8.13
N LEU A 81 -6.35 8.49 -8.43
CA LEU A 81 -6.11 7.46 -7.41
C LEU A 81 -5.00 7.89 -6.44
N THR A 82 -3.89 8.42 -6.96
CA THR A 82 -2.77 8.91 -6.13
C THR A 82 -3.23 9.99 -5.15
N SER A 83 -4.06 10.94 -5.61
CA SER A 83 -4.64 11.98 -4.75
C SER A 83 -5.55 11.42 -3.66
N GLN A 84 -6.37 10.41 -3.98
CA GLN A 84 -7.22 9.74 -3.01
C GLN A 84 -6.42 9.00 -1.94
N ILE A 85 -5.38 8.27 -2.36
CA ILE A 85 -4.48 7.57 -1.44
C ILE A 85 -3.78 8.57 -0.52
N ARG A 86 -3.29 9.69 -1.07
CA ARG A 86 -2.70 10.78 -0.27
C ARG A 86 -3.65 11.24 0.83
N ASN A 87 -4.92 11.52 0.49
CA ASN A 87 -5.91 11.96 1.47
C ASN A 87 -6.17 10.89 2.54
N LYS A 88 -6.35 9.63 2.14
CA LYS A 88 -6.61 8.52 3.06
C LYS A 88 -5.48 8.27 4.04
N VAL A 89 -4.24 8.45 3.60
CA VAL A 89 -3.08 8.26 4.49
C VAL A 89 -2.93 9.41 5.47
N VAL A 90 -3.19 10.65 5.06
CA VAL A 90 -3.23 11.80 5.98
C VAL A 90 -4.32 11.60 7.04
N GLU A 91 -5.51 11.14 6.64
CA GLU A 91 -6.59 10.78 7.56
C GLU A 91 -6.16 9.69 8.54
N ALA A 92 -5.55 8.60 8.06
CA ALA A 92 -5.08 7.50 8.91
C ALA A 92 -4.01 7.95 9.92
N TYR A 93 -3.08 8.81 9.51
CA TYR A 93 -2.09 9.39 10.42
C TYR A 93 -2.75 10.24 11.51
N GLN A 94 -3.72 11.07 11.14
CA GLN A 94 -4.47 11.89 12.10
C GLN A 94 -5.30 11.04 13.08
N GLU A 95 -5.91 9.95 12.61
CA GLU A 95 -6.70 9.06 13.44
C GLU A 95 -5.84 8.30 14.46
N MET A 96 -4.69 7.76 14.04
CA MET A 96 -3.75 7.09 14.94
C MET A 96 -3.26 8.02 16.05
N MET A 97 -3.04 9.31 15.74
CA MET A 97 -2.68 10.32 16.76
C MET A 97 -3.82 10.59 17.75
N ARG A 98 -5.09 10.56 17.30
CA ARG A 98 -6.26 10.71 18.18
C ARG A 98 -6.47 9.51 19.10
N MET A 99 -6.06 8.31 18.69
CA MET A 99 -6.16 7.10 19.52
C MET A 99 -5.09 7.03 20.62
N GLN A 100 -3.94 7.70 20.45
CA GLN A 100 -2.81 7.64 21.38
C GLN A 100 -2.85 8.68 22.52
N ILE A 101 -3.74 9.67 22.44
CA ILE A 101 -4.01 10.63 23.54
C ILE A 101 -5.07 10.07 24.50
#